data_AF-A0A060BI87-F1
#
_entry.id   AF-A0A060BI87-F1
#
_cell.length_a   1.000
_cell.length_b   1.000
_cell.length_c   1.000
_cell.angle_alpha   90.00
_cell.angle_beta   90.00
_cell.angle_gamma   90.00
#
_symmetry.space_group_name_H-M   'P 1'
#
loop_
_entity.id
_entity.type
_entity.pdbx_description
1 polymer ?
#
loop_
_entity_poly.entity_id
_entity_poly.type
_entity_poly.pdbx_seq_one_letter_code
_entity_poly.pdbx_strand_id
1 'polypeptide(L)'
;MYAHVWKVNVGRISLYLLDTDFDANSEFDRSITHQLYGGDWENRMKQEYLLGIGGILLLNKLGIKKDVYHCNEGHAAFINVQRLVDLIETET
;
A
#
# COMPACT_ATOMS: atom_id res chain seq x y z
N MET A 1 10.11 -8.03 -1.05
CA MET A 1 9.75 -6.66 -0.66
C MET A 1 9.13 -6.59 0.73
N TYR A 2 9.73 -5.80 1.60
CA TYR A 2 9.20 -5.32 2.88
C TYR A 2 8.88 -3.81 2.76
N ALA A 3 8.04 -3.28 3.63
CA ALA A 3 7.77 -1.84 3.71
C ALA A 3 7.83 -1.36 5.15
N HIS A 4 8.58 -0.29 5.39
CA HIS A 4 8.42 0.51 6.59
C HIS A 4 7.10 1.27 6.53
N VAL A 5 6.53 1.48 7.72
CA VAL A 5 5.27 2.19 7.88
C VAL A 5 5.52 3.37 8.79
N TRP A 6 5.36 4.57 8.24
CA TRP A 6 5.44 5.81 8.99
C TRP A 6 4.02 6.27 9.34
N LYS A 7 3.76 6.53 10.62
CA LYS A 7 2.50 7.12 11.07
C LYS A 7 2.71 8.60 11.39
N VAL A 8 2.00 9.46 10.68
CA VAL A 8 1.95 10.90 10.94
C VAL A 8 0.55 11.28 11.39
N ASN A 9 0.43 12.07 12.45
CA ASN A 9 -0.86 12.61 12.88
C ASN A 9 -1.08 13.97 12.20
N VAL A 10 -2.08 14.04 11.31
CA VAL A 10 -2.52 15.27 10.64
C VAL A 10 -3.81 15.73 11.33
N GLY A 11 -3.66 16.56 12.35
CA GLY A 11 -4.77 16.91 13.24
C GLY A 11 -5.33 15.67 13.93
N ARG A 12 -6.59 15.32 13.62
CA ARG A 12 -7.27 14.12 14.17
C ARG A 12 -7.13 12.88 13.27
N ILE A 13 -6.50 13.00 12.11
CA ILE A 13 -6.39 11.93 11.13
C ILE A 13 -5.00 11.29 11.22
N SER A 14 -4.96 9.96 11.29
CA SER A 14 -3.71 9.21 11.15
C SER A 14 -3.42 8.98 9.67
N LEU A 15 -2.32 9.55 9.17
CA LEU A 15 -1.76 9.29 7.86
C LEU A 15 -0.70 8.19 7.99
N TYR A 16 -0.85 7.12 7.20
CA TYR A 16 0.15 6.07 7.09
C TYR A 16 0.87 6.20 5.75
N LEU A 17 2.19 6.22 5.78
CA LEU A 17 3.06 6.28 4.60
C LEU A 17 3.87 5.00 4.52
N LEU A 18 3.99 4.44 3.32
CA LEU A 18 4.74 3.22 3.03
C LEU A 18 6.06 3.58 2.36
N ASP A 19 7.13 2.96 2.82
CA ASP A 19 8.49 3.23 2.37
C ASP A 19 9.26 1.93 2.15
N THR A 20 9.90 1.79 0.99
CA THR A 20 10.68 0.60 0.63
C THR A 20 12.18 0.84 0.65
N ASP A 21 12.65 2.08 0.86
CA ASP A 21 14.07 2.43 0.81
C ASP A 21 14.80 2.08 2.11
N PHE A 22 15.16 0.80 2.28
CA PHE A 22 16.00 0.34 3.39
C PHE A 22 16.73 -0.96 3.05
N ASP A 23 17.81 -1.24 3.77
CA ASP A 23 18.81 -2.27 3.44
C ASP A 23 18.29 -3.72 3.46
N ALA A 24 17.11 -3.99 4.02
CA ALA A 24 16.51 -5.32 3.96
C ALA A 24 15.85 -5.63 2.60
N ASN A 25 15.66 -4.62 1.76
CA ASN A 25 15.14 -4.75 0.41
C ASN A 25 16.26 -4.79 -0.62
N SER A 26 16.02 -5.48 -1.74
CA SER A 26 16.90 -5.40 -2.91
C SER A 26 16.96 -3.97 -3.47
N GLU A 27 18.01 -3.63 -4.20
CA GLU A 27 18.12 -2.31 -4.86
C GLU A 27 16.89 -2.03 -5.75
N PHE A 28 16.38 -3.05 -6.43
CA PHE A 28 15.16 -2.94 -7.25
C PHE A 28 13.93 -2.60 -6.41
N ASP A 29 13.73 -3.27 -5.26
CA ASP A 29 12.60 -3.02 -4.36
C ASP A 29 12.69 -1.65 -3.67
N ARG A 30 13.91 -1.21 -3.31
CA ARG A 30 14.13 0.12 -2.72
C ARG A 30 13.68 1.24 -3.65
N SER A 31 13.98 1.08 -4.95
CA SER A 31 13.68 2.09 -5.97
C SER A 31 12.18 2.37 -6.19
N ILE A 32 11.30 1.48 -5.70
CA ILE A 32 9.84 1.61 -5.82
C ILE A 32 9.35 2.94 -5.26
N THR A 33 9.92 3.44 -4.16
CA THR A 33 9.44 4.66 -3.49
C THR A 33 10.28 5.92 -3.75
N HIS A 34 11.29 5.85 -4.63
CA HIS A 34 12.24 6.95 -4.85
C HIS A 34 11.67 8.16 -5.60
N GLN A 35 10.74 7.95 -6.54
CA GLN A 35 10.26 9.02 -7.42
C GLN A 35 8.74 8.97 -7.62
N LEU A 36 8.11 10.13 -7.46
CA LEU A 36 6.72 10.35 -7.81
C LEU A 36 6.62 10.66 -9.30
N TYR A 37 5.71 9.97 -10.01
CA TYR A 37 5.51 10.10 -11.46
C TYR A 37 6.78 9.81 -12.31
N GLY A 38 7.60 8.88 -11.86
CA GLY A 38 8.81 8.42 -12.56
C GLY A 38 8.89 6.89 -12.63
N GLY A 39 9.97 6.39 -13.25
CA GLY A 39 10.16 4.97 -13.50
C GLY A 39 9.44 4.44 -14.74
N ASP A 40 9.53 3.14 -14.96
CA ASP A 40 8.86 2.43 -16.04
C ASP A 40 7.49 1.89 -15.60
N TRP A 41 6.78 1.25 -16.53
CA TRP A 41 5.47 0.64 -16.27
C TRP A 41 5.51 -0.41 -15.16
N GLU A 42 6.61 -1.15 -15.03
CA GLU A 42 6.76 -2.17 -14.01
C GLU A 42 6.89 -1.54 -12.62
N ASN A 43 7.74 -0.51 -12.49
CA ASN A 43 7.90 0.21 -11.23
C ASN A 43 6.59 0.90 -10.81
N ARG A 44 5.87 1.49 -11.77
CA ARG A 44 4.55 2.07 -11.50
C ARG A 44 3.56 1.03 -11.00
N MET A 45 3.51 -0.15 -11.62
CA MET A 45 2.66 -1.24 -11.14
C MET A 45 3.05 -1.69 -9.72
N LYS A 46 4.36 -1.75 -9.41
CA LYS A 46 4.85 -2.06 -8.06
C LYS A 46 4.44 -1.00 -7.03
N GLN A 47 4.48 0.28 -7.39
CA GLN A 47 3.99 1.38 -6.54
C GLN A 47 2.48 1.23 -6.26
N GLU A 48 1.69 0.96 -7.29
CA GLU A 48 0.23 0.77 -7.17
C GLU A 48 -0.10 -0.50 -6.36
N TYR A 49 0.66 -1.57 -6.53
CA TYR A 49 0.58 -2.80 -5.73
C TYR A 49 0.88 -2.51 -4.25
N LEU A 50 2.00 -1.82 -3.97
CA LEU A 50 2.40 -1.45 -2.62
C LEU A 50 1.34 -0.58 -1.94
N LEU A 51 0.83 0.44 -2.64
CA LEU A 51 -0.18 1.34 -2.11
C LEU A 51 -1.53 0.62 -1.90
N GLY A 52 -1.97 -0.16 -2.89
CA GLY A 52 -3.28 -0.80 -2.86
C GLY A 52 -3.33 -2.04 -1.96
N ILE A 53 -2.56 -3.07 -2.31
CA ILE A 53 -2.53 -4.34 -1.56
C ILE A 53 -1.82 -4.13 -0.23
N GLY A 54 -0.62 -3.55 -0.26
CA GLY A 54 0.16 -3.28 0.96
C GLY A 54 -0.59 -2.38 1.94
N GLY A 55 -1.37 -1.41 1.44
CA GLY A 55 -2.24 -0.58 2.26
C GLY A 55 -3.33 -1.37 3.00
N ILE A 56 -4.02 -2.29 2.33
CA ILE A 56 -5.04 -3.14 2.97
C ILE A 56 -4.41 -4.10 3.98
N LEU A 57 -3.31 -4.75 3.62
CA LEU A 57 -2.58 -5.63 4.53
C LEU A 57 -2.10 -4.88 5.79
N LEU A 58 -1.66 -3.62 5.64
CA LEU A 58 -1.32 -2.77 6.77
C LEU A 58 -2.53 -2.51 7.68
N LEU A 59 -3.67 -2.09 7.12
CA LEU A 59 -4.87 -1.82 7.91
C LEU A 59 -5.32 -3.07 8.68
N ASN A 60 -5.31 -4.24 8.01
CA ASN A 60 -5.62 -5.53 8.62
C ASN A 60 -4.65 -5.84 9.78
N LYS A 61 -3.34 -5.66 9.58
CA LYS A 61 -2.31 -5.90 10.60
C LYS A 61 -2.42 -4.96 11.80
N LEU A 62 -2.88 -3.73 11.59
CA LEU A 62 -3.15 -2.76 12.66
C LEU A 62 -4.54 -2.96 13.33
N GLY A 63 -5.34 -3.91 12.86
CA GLY A 63 -6.72 -4.13 13.34
C GLY A 63 -7.67 -2.98 13.03
N ILE A 64 -7.35 -2.16 12.03
CA ILE A 64 -8.15 -0.99 11.66
C ILE A 64 -9.27 -1.44 10.71
N LYS A 65 -10.50 -1.49 11.23
CA LYS A 65 -11.70 -1.79 10.43
C LYS A 65 -12.31 -0.54 9.82
N LYS A 66 -12.75 -0.63 8.56
CA LYS A 66 -13.40 0.44 7.81
C LYS A 66 -14.53 -0.12 6.95
N ASP A 67 -15.63 0.61 6.87
CA ASP A 67 -16.78 0.26 6.02
C ASP A 67 -16.62 0.81 4.60
N VAL A 68 -15.92 1.94 4.47
CA VAL A 68 -15.74 2.66 3.19
C VAL A 68 -14.26 2.83 2.88
N TYR A 69 -13.90 2.50 1.65
CA TYR A 69 -12.57 2.68 1.08
C TYR A 69 -12.68 3.65 -0.09
N HIS A 70 -11.92 4.73 -0.04
CA HIS A 70 -11.84 5.70 -1.13
C HIS A 70 -10.56 5.47 -1.93
N CYS A 71 -10.70 5.12 -3.20
CA CYS A 71 -9.59 5.03 -4.14
C CYS A 71 -9.45 6.39 -4.83
N ASN A 72 -8.32 7.08 -4.62
CA ASN A 72 -8.01 8.26 -5.41
C ASN A 72 -7.51 7.82 -6.79
N GLU A 73 -8.40 7.87 -7.78
CA GLU A 73 -8.16 7.47 -9.16
C GLU A 73 -7.71 5.99 -9.31
N GLY A 74 -7.16 5.64 -10.47
CA GLY A 74 -6.74 4.28 -10.82
C GLY A 74 -5.54 3.76 -10.01
N HIS A 75 -4.76 4.65 -9.39
CA HIS A 75 -3.55 4.28 -8.64
C HIS A 75 -3.80 3.35 -7.45
N ALA A 76 -5.01 3.45 -6.87
CA ALA A 76 -5.43 2.63 -5.75
C ALA A 76 -6.34 1.46 -6.18
N ALA A 77 -6.36 1.10 -7.48
CA ALA A 77 -7.26 0.06 -8.00
C ALA A 77 -7.05 -1.30 -7.33
N PHE A 78 -5.80 -1.64 -6.96
CA PHE A 78 -5.49 -2.90 -6.29
C PHE A 78 -6.09 -3.04 -4.88
N ILE A 79 -6.59 -1.97 -4.27
CA ILE A 79 -7.41 -2.06 -3.05
C ILE A 79 -8.59 -3.00 -3.27
N ASN A 80 -9.27 -2.88 -4.41
CA ASN A 80 -10.46 -3.68 -4.70
C ASN A 80 -10.10 -5.16 -4.84
N VAL A 81 -8.94 -5.47 -5.42
CA VAL A 81 -8.45 -6.85 -5.58
C VAL A 81 -8.19 -7.48 -4.21
N GLN A 82 -7.42 -6.81 -3.34
CA GLN A 82 -7.12 -7.38 -2.01
C GLN A 82 -8.39 -7.54 -1.17
N ARG A 83 -9.33 -6.58 -1.25
CA ARG A 83 -10.60 -6.69 -0.53
C ARG A 83 -11.48 -7.84 -0.99
N LEU A 84 -11.45 -8.19 -2.28
CA LEU A 84 -12.14 -9.37 -2.79
C LEU A 84 -11.49 -10.67 -2.31
N VAL A 85 -10.15 -10.71 -2.24
CA VAL A 85 -9.41 -11.85 -1.65
C VAL A 85 -9.82 -12.02 -0.18
N ASP A 86 -9.73 -10.95 0.61
CA ASP A 86 -10.10 -10.96 2.03
C ASP A 86 -11.55 -11.44 2.22
N LEU A 87 -12.48 -10.99 1.36
CA LEU A 87 -13.89 -11.41 1.42
C LEU A 87 -14.05 -12.93 1.22
N ILE A 88 -13.45 -13.47 0.14
CA ILE A 88 -13.56 -14.89 -0.20
C ILE A 88 -12.92 -15.78 0.87
N GLU A 89 -11.76 -15.38 1.40
CA GLU A 89 -11.06 -16.13 2.45
C GLU A 89 -11.79 -16.11 3.79
N THR A 90 -12.53 -15.03 4.10
CA THR A 90 -13.29 -14.95 5.36
C THR A 90 -14.63 -15.70 5.28
N GLU A 91 -15.15 -15.93 4.07
CA GLU A 91 -16.39 -16.69 3.81
C GLU A 91 -16.17 -18.21 3.71
N THR A 92 -14.91 -18.67 3.65
CA THR A 92 -14.52 -20.10 3.59
C THR A 92 -14.08 -20.62 4.95
#